data_AF-A0A7C4ZEY5-F1
#
_entry.id   AF-A0A7C4ZEY5-F1
#
_cell.length_a   1.000
_cell.length_b   1.000
_cell.length_c   1.000
_cell.angle_alpha   90.00
_cell.angle_beta   90.00
_cell.angle_gamma   90.00
#
_symmetry.space_group_name_H-M   'P 1'
#
loop_
_entity.id
_entity.type
_entity.pdbx_description
1 polymer ?
#
loop_
_entity_poly.entity_id
_entity_poly.type
_entity_poly.pdbx_seq_one_letter_code
_entity_poly.pdbx_strand_id
1 'polypeptide(L)'
;MEYFGKAPKYYLEWVFGVMFFTVLLAVLQVVGLNSLIKHAYMFVFVSIALNILAYLFKKTKNEFYITFSDTFKYLLLSMLSGVAVVIIIKIFFLPIPNIGFNFDIPYSTYETIVRLSDDGYVTLVWRWVEFIIPGIVSPPLNLDPLYFIAVAPFSMTILYTAGIYLLSHSLFKKPKIAFIAVLLSIFINTGSIPHSMFIDNLAYVYRSNTILASIFPLSLFLMQRVRAREKLSRIKFSILSFLLLSVTLLLYVLFNTSWIHVENFGLSVGFLGYYVFPIVSFSIFVVMFFLASRFKDKEAIFTSVILVILLLTMFSMHSLEAVISGLLLSLFGFLCLLSTMQKKFFSFLMVYTTILFCILQARGIISKPLGLLVTTSPLPSAYAITGFDEKWSLFFDTNHPYNTYLLLVLLAISVVFVLLEKNDDNLTILSSMWAMLLFFFLPELFTYRGYHVLTPLMGMTFAYIIDKLAEKSNRKKVGS
;
A
#
# COMPACT_ATOMS: atom_id res chain seq x y z
N MET A 1 10.74 15.07 20.18
CA MET A 1 10.21 14.63 18.87
C MET A 1 10.83 15.44 17.70
N GLU A 2 12.09 15.87 17.80
CA GLU A 2 12.82 16.65 16.77
C GLU A 2 13.58 15.78 15.72
N TYR A 3 13.50 14.45 15.84
CA TYR A 3 14.41 13.50 15.18
C TYR A 3 14.27 13.34 13.65
N PHE A 4 13.32 14.01 12.97
CA PHE A 4 12.99 13.68 11.57
C PHE A 4 13.15 14.84 10.56
N GLY A 5 13.82 15.94 10.92
CA GLY A 5 13.87 17.17 10.11
C GLY A 5 14.40 17.07 8.66
N LYS A 6 14.90 15.91 8.21
CA LYS A 6 15.37 15.68 6.82
C LYS A 6 14.89 14.37 6.17
N ALA A 7 14.35 13.41 6.92
CA ALA A 7 13.86 12.14 6.35
C ALA A 7 12.85 12.33 5.21
N PRO A 8 11.95 13.34 5.27
CA PRO A 8 11.13 13.73 4.14
C PRO A 8 11.87 13.96 2.83
N LYS A 9 12.93 14.76 2.88
CA LYS A 9 13.70 15.13 1.70
C LYS A 9 14.33 13.91 1.02
N TYR A 10 14.90 13.00 1.81
CA TYR A 10 15.52 11.78 1.30
C TYR A 10 14.51 10.83 0.64
N TYR A 11 13.30 10.71 1.20
CA TYR A 11 12.24 9.91 0.58
C TYR A 11 11.82 10.48 -0.79
N LEU A 12 11.69 11.81 -0.92
CA LEU A 12 11.41 12.45 -2.22
C LEU A 12 12.51 12.23 -3.24
N GLU A 13 13.76 12.43 -2.84
CA GLU A 13 14.92 12.22 -3.72
C GLU A 13 14.98 10.78 -4.21
N TRP A 14 14.72 9.82 -3.32
CA TRP A 14 14.70 8.40 -3.66
C TRP A 14 13.62 8.08 -4.70
N VAL A 15 12.37 8.49 -4.45
CA VAL A 15 11.31 8.22 -5.41
C VAL A 15 11.52 8.94 -6.73
N PHE A 16 11.85 10.25 -6.69
CA PHE A 16 12.09 11.00 -7.91
C PHE A 16 13.17 10.32 -8.75
N GLY A 17 14.25 9.86 -8.08
CA GLY A 17 15.30 9.06 -8.71
C GLY A 17 14.76 7.79 -9.36
N VAL A 18 13.92 7.01 -8.67
CA VAL A 18 13.33 5.77 -9.21
C VAL A 18 12.42 6.04 -10.41
N MET A 19 11.53 7.03 -10.34
CA MET A 19 10.63 7.39 -11.46
C MET A 19 11.41 7.94 -12.65
N PHE A 20 12.38 8.83 -12.41
CA PHE A 20 13.26 9.36 -13.44
C PHE A 20 14.07 8.23 -14.12
N PHE A 21 14.65 7.33 -13.33
CA PHE A 21 15.42 6.20 -13.82
C PHE A 21 14.57 5.29 -14.71
N THR A 22 13.31 5.06 -14.34
CA THR A 22 12.38 4.25 -15.14
C THR A 22 12.11 4.86 -16.51
N VAL A 23 11.90 6.18 -16.56
CA VAL A 23 11.70 6.90 -17.81
C VAL A 23 12.97 6.91 -18.65
N LEU A 24 14.12 7.10 -18.00
CA LEU A 24 15.42 7.02 -18.66
C LEU A 24 15.60 5.65 -19.32
N LEU A 25 15.33 4.55 -18.60
CA LEU A 25 15.37 3.20 -19.16
C LEU A 25 14.42 3.02 -20.34
N ALA A 26 13.19 3.56 -20.24
CA ALA A 26 12.23 3.56 -21.34
C ALA A 26 12.73 4.29 -22.59
N VAL A 27 13.28 5.49 -22.42
CA VAL A 27 13.83 6.29 -23.51
C VAL A 27 15.04 5.58 -24.12
N LEU A 28 15.97 5.09 -23.30
CA LEU A 28 17.13 4.34 -23.77
C LEU A 28 16.71 3.11 -24.59
N GLN A 29 15.64 2.43 -24.18
CA GLN A 29 15.14 1.26 -24.88
C GLN A 29 14.51 1.60 -26.23
N VAL A 30 13.75 2.70 -26.30
CA VAL A 30 13.21 3.23 -27.56
C VAL A 30 14.32 3.58 -28.55
N VAL A 31 15.42 4.15 -28.06
CA VAL A 31 16.57 4.55 -28.89
C VAL A 31 17.49 3.35 -29.21
N GLY A 32 17.22 2.16 -28.66
CA GLY A 32 18.02 0.95 -28.88
C GLY A 32 19.37 0.95 -28.16
N LEU A 33 19.53 1.73 -27.09
CA LEU A 33 20.77 1.87 -26.32
C LEU A 33 20.89 0.81 -25.23
N ASN A 34 20.76 -0.47 -25.60
CA ASN A 34 20.71 -1.60 -24.66
C ASN A 34 21.98 -1.72 -23.79
N SER A 35 23.15 -1.35 -24.33
CA SER A 35 24.40 -1.34 -23.55
C SER A 35 24.35 -0.36 -22.37
N LEU A 36 23.70 0.80 -22.53
CA LEU A 36 23.53 1.76 -21.43
C LEU A 36 22.52 1.26 -20.39
N ILE A 37 21.47 0.56 -20.83
CA ILE A 37 20.48 -0.07 -19.94
C ILE A 37 21.16 -1.14 -19.09
N LYS A 38 21.95 -2.02 -19.73
CA LYS A 38 22.72 -3.07 -19.07
C LYS A 38 23.59 -2.53 -17.94
N HIS A 39 24.23 -1.37 -18.15
CA HIS A 39 25.12 -0.74 -17.18
C HIS A 39 24.42 0.34 -16.35
N ALA A 40 23.10 0.43 -16.39
CA ALA A 40 22.37 1.52 -15.76
C ALA A 40 22.53 1.52 -14.22
N TYR A 41 22.79 0.35 -13.63
CA TYR A 41 23.10 0.20 -12.20
C TYR A 41 24.35 1.01 -11.78
N MET A 42 25.34 1.18 -12.66
CA MET A 42 26.55 1.96 -12.36
C MET A 42 26.21 3.43 -12.10
N PHE A 43 25.29 4.01 -12.87
CA PHE A 43 24.85 5.40 -12.64
C PHE A 43 24.15 5.55 -11.29
N VAL A 44 23.35 4.56 -10.87
CA VAL A 44 22.69 4.56 -9.57
C VAL A 44 23.72 4.47 -8.45
N PHE A 45 24.66 3.54 -8.53
CA PHE A 45 25.71 3.37 -7.52
C PHE A 45 26.63 4.59 -7.41
N VAL A 46 27.05 5.16 -8.54
CA VAL A 46 27.85 6.41 -8.57
C VAL A 46 27.05 7.54 -7.92
N SER A 47 25.75 7.66 -8.21
CA SER A 47 24.90 8.68 -7.59
C SER A 47 24.79 8.50 -6.07
N ILE A 48 24.62 7.27 -5.59
CA ILE A 48 24.60 6.95 -4.15
C ILE A 48 25.95 7.30 -3.51
N ALA A 49 27.06 6.87 -4.11
CA ALA A 49 28.40 7.12 -3.61
C ALA A 49 28.71 8.63 -3.54
N LEU A 50 28.38 9.38 -4.59
CA LEU A 50 28.51 10.83 -4.62
C LEU A 50 27.63 11.51 -3.56
N ASN A 51 26.42 11.03 -3.30
CA ASN A 51 25.55 11.58 -2.27
C ASN A 51 26.09 11.30 -0.85
N ILE A 52 26.59 10.09 -0.59
CA ILE A 52 27.28 9.75 0.66
C ILE A 52 28.51 10.63 0.85
N LEU A 53 29.35 10.78 -0.17
CA LEU A 53 30.54 11.64 -0.13
C LEU A 53 30.14 13.10 0.12
N ALA A 54 29.15 13.63 -0.60
CA ALA A 54 28.65 14.98 -0.41
C ALA A 54 28.10 15.20 1.01
N TYR A 55 27.47 14.18 1.60
CA TYR A 55 27.03 14.20 2.99
C TYR A 55 28.22 14.22 3.97
N LEU A 56 29.23 13.38 3.75
CA LEU A 56 30.44 13.34 4.57
C LEU A 56 31.26 14.65 4.49
N PHE A 57 31.32 15.28 3.31
CA PHE A 57 32.03 16.56 3.11
C PHE A 57 31.25 17.77 3.62
N LYS A 58 29.93 17.70 3.69
CA LYS A 58 29.15 18.69 4.46
C LYS A 58 29.46 18.46 5.94
N LYS A 59 30.33 19.29 6.52
CA LYS A 59 30.55 19.46 7.96
C LYS A 59 29.28 19.94 8.70
N THR A 60 28.15 19.26 8.54
CA THR A 60 26.98 19.47 9.37
C THR A 60 27.18 18.71 10.66
N LYS A 61 27.64 19.42 11.69
CA LYS A 61 27.36 19.04 13.09
C LYS A 61 25.85 19.03 13.22
N ASN A 62 25.23 17.86 13.18
CA ASN A 62 23.88 17.58 13.67
C ASN A 62 23.78 16.07 13.90
N GLU A 63 24.41 15.65 15.00
CA GLU A 63 23.82 14.85 16.07
C GLU A 63 22.66 13.92 15.68
N PHE A 64 23.01 12.67 15.38
CA PHE A 64 22.11 11.54 15.64
C PHE A 64 22.59 10.85 16.93
N TYR A 65 22.30 11.46 18.08
CA TYR A 65 22.37 10.71 19.33
C TYR A 65 21.09 9.88 19.42
N ILE A 66 21.22 8.57 19.23
CA ILE A 66 20.12 7.62 19.45
C ILE A 66 19.95 7.52 20.97
N THR A 67 19.00 8.28 21.52
CA THR A 67 18.53 8.05 22.88
C THR A 67 17.55 6.88 22.87
N PHE A 68 17.89 5.81 23.60
CA PHE A 68 17.01 4.66 23.83
C PHE A 68 15.81 5.09 24.68
N SER A 69 14.77 5.58 24.02
CA SER A 69 13.47 5.83 24.63
C SER A 69 12.60 4.56 24.60
N ASP A 70 11.60 4.48 25.48
CA ASP A 70 10.60 3.39 25.45
C ASP A 70 9.96 3.24 24.07
N THR A 71 9.71 4.35 23.37
CA THR A 71 9.17 4.34 22.01
C THR A 71 10.10 3.64 21.02
N PHE A 72 11.43 3.80 21.15
CA PHE A 72 12.41 3.14 20.29
C PHE A 72 12.48 1.64 20.56
N LYS A 73 12.42 1.22 21.84
CA LYS A 73 12.39 -0.20 22.22
C LYS A 73 11.23 -0.94 21.56
N TYR A 74 10.01 -0.40 21.64
CA TYR A 74 8.84 -1.04 21.02
C TYR A 74 8.88 -1.00 19.49
N LEU A 75 9.44 0.06 18.88
CA LEU A 75 9.67 0.11 17.42
C LEU A 75 10.61 -1.01 16.97
N LEU A 76 11.73 -1.19 17.68
CA LEU A 76 12.70 -2.25 17.37
C LEU A 76 12.07 -3.64 17.54
N LEU A 77 11.32 -3.85 18.64
CA LEU A 77 10.57 -5.10 18.85
C LEU A 77 9.55 -5.36 17.73
N SER A 78 8.86 -4.33 17.24
CA SER A 78 7.96 -4.43 16.09
C SER A 78 8.70 -4.90 14.84
N MET A 79 9.84 -4.29 14.50
CA MET A 79 10.66 -4.71 13.35
C MET A 79 11.16 -6.15 13.49
N LEU A 80 11.66 -6.52 14.67
CA LEU A 80 12.13 -7.87 14.96
C LEU A 80 11.01 -8.91 14.88
N SER A 81 9.81 -8.59 15.35
CA SER A 81 8.64 -9.49 15.24
C SER A 81 8.28 -9.77 13.78
N GLY A 82 8.36 -8.74 12.93
CA GLY A 82 8.20 -8.90 11.48
C GLY A 82 9.24 -9.85 10.87
N VAL A 83 10.51 -9.62 11.17
CA VAL A 83 11.61 -10.50 10.73
C VAL A 83 11.41 -11.94 11.21
N ALA A 84 11.02 -12.15 12.46
CA ALA A 84 10.77 -13.47 13.03
C ALA A 84 9.67 -14.23 12.25
N VAL A 85 8.60 -13.55 11.83
CA VAL A 85 7.54 -14.16 11.01
C VAL A 85 8.08 -14.61 9.66
N VAL A 86 8.89 -13.78 8.99
CA VAL A 86 9.53 -14.16 7.72
C VAL A 86 10.45 -15.38 7.92
N ILE A 87 11.25 -15.40 8.99
CA ILE A 87 12.13 -16.53 9.31
C ILE A 87 11.33 -17.81 9.50
N ILE A 88 10.27 -17.78 10.31
CA ILE A 88 9.42 -18.95 10.55
C ILE A 88 8.84 -19.47 9.23
N ILE A 89 8.33 -18.57 8.39
CA ILE A 89 7.77 -18.95 7.08
C ILE A 89 8.85 -19.60 6.19
N LYS A 90 10.04 -18.99 6.09
CA LYS A 90 11.12 -19.51 5.24
C LYS A 90 11.73 -20.81 5.78
N ILE A 91 11.84 -21.00 7.09
CA ILE A 91 12.41 -22.23 7.67
C ILE A 91 11.42 -23.39 7.57
N PHE A 92 10.16 -23.17 7.96
CA PHE A 92 9.21 -24.27 8.16
C PHE A 92 8.29 -24.53 6.97
N PHE A 93 8.12 -23.56 6.08
CA PHE A 93 7.14 -23.65 5.00
C PHE A 93 7.76 -23.50 3.60
N LEU A 94 8.86 -22.75 3.43
CA LEU A 94 9.57 -22.62 2.14
C LEU A 94 11.09 -22.48 2.26
N PRO A 95 11.82 -23.60 2.28
CA PRO A 95 13.26 -23.57 2.15
C PRO A 95 13.68 -22.95 0.80
N ILE A 96 14.71 -22.11 0.82
CA ILE A 96 15.28 -21.44 -0.36
C ILE A 96 16.34 -22.36 -1.01
N PRO A 97 16.40 -22.49 -2.35
CA PRO A 97 15.49 -21.97 -3.36
C PRO A 97 14.33 -22.93 -3.64
N ASN A 98 13.09 -22.48 -3.53
CA ASN A 98 11.91 -23.31 -3.85
C ASN A 98 11.46 -23.03 -5.30
N ILE A 99 11.95 -23.83 -6.24
CA ILE A 99 11.55 -23.80 -7.65
C ILE A 99 10.53 -24.94 -7.86
N GLY A 100 9.32 -24.65 -8.35
CA GLY A 100 8.40 -25.68 -8.90
C GLY A 100 7.04 -25.89 -8.23
N PHE A 101 6.68 -25.20 -7.14
CA PHE A 101 5.34 -25.32 -6.53
C PHE A 101 4.40 -24.19 -7.01
N ASN A 102 3.65 -24.34 -8.12
CA ASN A 102 2.58 -23.39 -8.54
C ASN A 102 2.86 -21.88 -8.32
N PHE A 103 4.08 -21.44 -8.63
CA PHE A 103 4.57 -20.07 -8.50
C PHE A 103 5.04 -19.56 -9.86
N ASP A 104 4.12 -19.16 -10.74
CA ASP A 104 4.46 -18.60 -12.07
C ASP A 104 5.21 -17.25 -12.01
N ILE A 105 5.25 -16.60 -10.84
CA ILE A 105 5.75 -15.22 -10.72
C ILE A 105 7.25 -15.13 -10.37
N PRO A 106 7.86 -15.94 -9.49
CA PRO A 106 9.31 -15.99 -9.33
C PRO A 106 10.05 -16.25 -10.64
N TYR A 107 9.51 -17.12 -11.51
CA TYR A 107 10.13 -17.42 -12.81
C TYR A 107 10.08 -16.22 -13.76
N SER A 108 8.91 -15.60 -13.94
CA SER A 108 8.76 -14.45 -14.84
C SER A 108 9.47 -13.18 -14.33
N THR A 109 9.51 -12.95 -13.02
CA THR A 109 10.29 -11.89 -12.41
C THR A 109 11.79 -12.16 -12.56
N TYR A 110 12.26 -13.38 -12.27
CA TYR A 110 13.66 -13.78 -12.43
C TYR A 110 14.14 -13.62 -13.88
N GLU A 111 13.39 -14.16 -14.84
CA GLU A 111 13.72 -14.08 -16.26
C GLU A 111 13.83 -12.62 -16.73
N THR A 112 12.91 -11.75 -16.30
CA THR A 112 12.97 -10.32 -16.63
C THR A 112 14.19 -9.64 -16.02
N ILE A 113 14.61 -10.02 -14.81
CA ILE A 113 15.82 -9.46 -14.18
C ILE A 113 17.08 -9.89 -14.93
N VAL A 114 17.17 -11.16 -15.31
CA VAL A 114 18.30 -11.69 -16.09
C VAL A 114 18.39 -11.00 -17.45
N ARG A 115 17.26 -10.83 -18.16
CA ARG A 115 17.22 -10.07 -19.42
C ARG A 115 17.65 -8.61 -19.24
N LEU A 116 17.31 -7.98 -18.12
CA LEU A 116 17.77 -6.62 -17.81
C LEU A 116 19.28 -6.58 -17.54
N SER A 117 19.81 -7.51 -16.73
CA SER A 117 21.24 -7.54 -16.36
C SER A 117 22.15 -7.97 -17.50
N ASP A 118 21.68 -8.87 -18.36
CA ASP A 118 22.54 -9.55 -19.34
C ASP A 118 22.36 -8.93 -20.73
N ASP A 119 21.11 -8.66 -21.14
CA ASP A 119 20.77 -8.17 -22.48
C ASP A 119 20.48 -6.66 -22.52
N GLY A 120 20.33 -6.03 -21.36
CA GLY A 120 19.94 -4.62 -21.27
C GLY A 120 18.52 -4.37 -21.80
N TYR A 121 17.62 -5.34 -21.59
CA TYR A 121 16.24 -5.26 -22.06
C TYR A 121 15.26 -5.21 -20.89
N VAL A 122 14.32 -4.25 -20.92
CA VAL A 122 13.29 -4.09 -19.88
C VAL A 122 11.91 -4.27 -20.48
N THR A 123 11.09 -5.19 -19.95
CA THR A 123 9.68 -5.23 -20.30
C THR A 123 8.93 -4.16 -19.51
N LEU A 124 8.74 -2.96 -20.05
CA LEU A 124 8.06 -1.87 -19.31
C LEU A 124 6.54 -2.01 -19.19
N VAL A 125 5.98 -3.14 -19.63
CA VAL A 125 4.55 -3.47 -19.49
C VAL A 125 4.26 -3.91 -18.05
N TRP A 126 3.80 -2.93 -17.24
CA TRP A 126 3.29 -3.08 -15.87
C TRP A 126 4.29 -3.75 -14.89
N ARG A 127 4.14 -3.51 -13.58
CA ARG A 127 4.90 -4.21 -12.50
C ARG A 127 6.43 -4.08 -12.51
N TRP A 128 6.95 -3.01 -13.09
CA TRP A 128 8.40 -2.87 -13.33
C TRP A 128 9.31 -2.78 -12.10
N VAL A 129 8.76 -2.38 -10.95
CA VAL A 129 9.53 -2.30 -9.70
C VAL A 129 10.02 -3.66 -9.23
N GLU A 130 9.30 -4.74 -9.57
CA GLU A 130 9.69 -6.11 -9.22
C GLU A 130 11.01 -6.54 -9.85
N PHE A 131 11.37 -6.03 -11.02
CA PHE A 131 12.61 -6.43 -11.69
C PHE A 131 13.65 -5.32 -11.76
N ILE A 132 13.26 -4.04 -11.74
CA ILE A 132 14.22 -2.93 -11.75
C ILE A 132 15.05 -2.89 -10.46
N ILE A 133 14.44 -3.06 -9.28
CA ILE A 133 15.18 -3.03 -8.01
C ILE A 133 16.25 -4.15 -7.97
N PRO A 134 15.89 -5.44 -8.11
CA PRO A 134 16.89 -6.51 -8.16
C PRO A 134 17.85 -6.35 -9.35
N GLY A 135 17.40 -5.90 -10.52
CA GLY A 135 18.27 -5.65 -11.67
C GLY A 135 19.33 -4.56 -11.44
N ILE A 136 19.10 -3.62 -10.52
CA ILE A 136 20.09 -2.63 -10.10
C ILE A 136 21.02 -3.20 -9.00
N VAL A 137 20.46 -3.96 -8.05
CA VAL A 137 21.18 -4.38 -6.83
C VAL A 137 22.02 -5.63 -7.06
N SER A 138 21.53 -6.59 -7.85
CA SER A 138 22.16 -7.89 -8.07
C SER A 138 23.51 -7.82 -8.80
N PRO A 139 23.66 -7.09 -9.94
CA PRO A 139 24.92 -7.07 -10.69
C PRO A 139 26.16 -6.59 -9.89
N PRO A 140 26.12 -5.48 -9.15
CA PRO A 140 27.30 -5.00 -8.42
C PRO A 140 27.67 -5.85 -7.19
N LEU A 141 26.72 -6.65 -6.68
CA LEU A 141 26.97 -7.60 -5.59
C LEU A 141 27.36 -8.99 -6.10
N ASN A 142 27.39 -9.20 -7.42
CA ASN A 142 27.51 -10.51 -8.04
C ASN A 142 26.55 -11.54 -7.41
N LEU A 143 25.33 -11.09 -7.15
CA LEU A 143 24.31 -11.86 -6.44
C LEU A 143 23.28 -12.37 -7.45
N ASP A 144 23.02 -13.68 -7.44
CA ASP A 144 21.92 -14.23 -8.23
C ASP A 144 20.59 -13.60 -7.78
N PRO A 145 19.79 -13.03 -8.71
CA PRO A 145 18.51 -12.39 -8.41
C PRO A 145 17.54 -13.22 -7.57
N LEU A 146 17.61 -14.55 -7.64
CA LEU A 146 16.79 -15.43 -6.80
C LEU A 146 17.06 -15.22 -5.30
N TYR A 147 18.32 -15.00 -4.91
CA TYR A 147 18.66 -14.70 -3.52
C TYR A 147 18.09 -13.35 -3.09
N PHE A 148 18.12 -12.34 -3.98
CA PHE A 148 17.52 -11.04 -3.67
C PHE A 148 16.02 -11.19 -3.45
N ILE A 149 15.31 -11.84 -4.39
CA ILE A 149 13.86 -12.08 -4.30
C ILE A 149 13.52 -12.86 -3.01
N ALA A 150 14.37 -13.80 -2.61
CA ALA A 150 14.17 -14.59 -1.41
C ALA A 150 14.35 -13.80 -0.10
N VAL A 151 15.27 -12.82 -0.08
CA VAL A 151 15.61 -12.01 1.10
C VAL A 151 14.81 -10.70 1.17
N ALA A 152 14.31 -10.18 0.06
CA ALA A 152 13.55 -8.93 0.03
C ALA A 152 12.32 -8.87 0.97
N PRO A 153 11.57 -9.97 1.22
CA PRO A 153 10.49 -9.98 2.22
C PRO A 153 10.90 -9.54 3.62
N PHE A 154 12.16 -9.74 4.02
CA PHE A 154 12.68 -9.26 5.31
C PHE A 154 12.61 -7.74 5.40
N SER A 155 13.18 -7.05 4.40
CA SER A 155 13.20 -5.59 4.32
C SER A 155 11.78 -5.02 4.22
N MET A 156 10.92 -5.65 3.44
CA MET A 156 9.52 -5.25 3.31
C MET A 156 8.75 -5.37 4.62
N THR A 157 8.94 -6.46 5.36
CA THR A 157 8.27 -6.66 6.65
C THR A 157 8.77 -5.67 7.70
N ILE A 158 10.04 -5.29 7.66
CA ILE A 158 10.59 -4.21 8.50
C ILE A 158 9.89 -2.87 8.19
N LEU A 159 9.77 -2.51 6.90
CA LEU A 159 9.07 -1.28 6.50
C LEU A 159 7.60 -1.28 6.93
N TYR A 160 6.91 -2.40 6.71
CA TYR A 160 5.52 -2.59 7.07
C TYR A 160 5.28 -2.40 8.58
N THR A 161 6.02 -3.15 9.40
CA THR A 161 5.88 -3.13 10.87
C THR A 161 6.30 -1.79 11.46
N ALA A 162 7.34 -1.16 10.92
CA ALA A 162 7.75 0.19 11.30
C ALA A 162 6.66 1.22 10.98
N GLY A 163 6.10 1.17 9.77
CA GLY A 163 5.03 2.07 9.35
C GLY A 163 3.78 1.95 10.22
N ILE A 164 3.34 0.73 10.53
CA ILE A 164 2.19 0.48 11.41
C ILE A 164 2.46 0.97 12.82
N TYR A 165 3.64 0.66 13.39
CA TYR A 165 3.99 1.13 14.72
C TYR A 165 3.98 2.66 14.79
N LEU A 166 4.64 3.33 13.84
CA LEU A 166 4.74 4.78 13.80
C LEU A 166 3.36 5.43 13.66
N LEU A 167 2.52 4.92 12.76
CA LEU A 167 1.13 5.37 12.55
C LEU A 167 0.27 5.17 13.80
N SER A 168 0.30 3.97 14.37
CA SER A 168 -0.48 3.63 15.58
C SER A 168 -0.03 4.47 16.77
N HIS A 169 1.28 4.66 16.94
CA HIS A 169 1.84 5.45 18.03
C HIS A 169 1.51 6.94 17.86
N SER A 170 1.50 7.49 16.64
CA SER A 170 1.09 8.87 16.41
C SER A 170 -0.39 9.10 16.72
N LEU A 171 -1.25 8.10 16.52
CA LEU A 171 -2.69 8.17 16.80
C LEU A 171 -3.00 7.95 18.29
N PHE A 172 -2.58 6.82 18.85
CA PHE A 172 -2.98 6.42 20.19
C PHE A 172 -2.11 7.00 21.31
N LYS A 173 -0.91 7.50 20.97
CA LYS A 173 0.12 7.97 21.93
C LYS A 173 0.51 6.93 23.00
N LYS A 174 0.23 5.65 22.75
CA LYS A 174 0.51 4.52 23.65
C LYS A 174 1.41 3.51 22.94
N PRO A 175 2.68 3.34 23.35
CA PRO A 175 3.64 2.47 22.65
C PRO A 175 3.23 1.00 22.70
N LYS A 176 2.65 0.54 23.83
CA LYS A 176 2.16 -0.84 23.98
C LYS A 176 1.03 -1.17 22.99
N ILE A 177 0.08 -0.24 22.81
CA ILE A 177 -1.05 -0.45 21.89
C ILE A 177 -0.57 -0.42 20.44
N ALA A 178 0.38 0.45 20.11
CA ALA A 178 1.02 0.45 18.80
C ALA A 178 1.75 -0.88 18.49
N PHE A 179 2.42 -1.47 19.48
CA PHE A 179 3.03 -2.78 19.34
C PHE A 179 1.99 -3.90 19.14
N ILE A 180 0.89 -3.88 19.89
CA ILE A 180 -0.23 -4.84 19.70
C ILE A 180 -0.83 -4.71 18.29
N ALA A 181 -0.99 -3.48 17.79
CA ALA A 181 -1.47 -3.25 16.43
C ALA A 181 -0.56 -3.92 15.39
N VAL A 182 0.76 -3.81 15.55
CA VAL A 182 1.72 -4.52 14.69
C VAL A 182 1.53 -6.03 14.74
N LEU A 183 1.47 -6.60 15.95
CA LEU A 183 1.28 -8.05 16.11
C LEU A 183 0.01 -8.52 15.40
N LEU A 184 -1.10 -7.82 15.59
CA LEU A 184 -2.37 -8.18 14.95
C LEU A 184 -2.30 -8.03 13.43
N SER A 185 -1.75 -6.92 12.93
CA SER A 185 -1.67 -6.66 11.49
C SER A 185 -0.83 -7.67 10.71
N ILE A 186 0.24 -8.22 11.29
CA ILE A 186 1.07 -9.24 10.59
C ILE A 186 0.27 -10.53 10.35
N PHE A 187 -0.68 -10.86 11.22
CA PHE A 187 -1.45 -12.12 11.16
C PHE A 187 -2.83 -12.00 10.51
N ILE A 188 -3.34 -10.77 10.28
CA ILE A 188 -4.64 -10.57 9.61
C ILE A 188 -4.47 -10.82 8.10
N ASN A 189 -5.04 -11.93 7.62
CA ASN A 189 -5.05 -12.30 6.21
C ASN A 189 -6.48 -12.63 5.75
N THR A 190 -7.30 -11.61 5.53
CA THR A 190 -8.74 -11.76 5.24
C THR A 190 -9.08 -12.08 3.79
N GLY A 191 -8.15 -11.87 2.85
CA GLY A 191 -8.38 -12.15 1.42
C GLY A 191 -7.87 -13.51 0.97
N SER A 192 -7.29 -14.31 1.88
CA SER A 192 -6.75 -15.62 1.54
C SER A 192 -7.75 -16.76 1.70
N ILE A 193 -7.86 -17.57 0.66
CA ILE A 193 -8.52 -18.87 0.60
C ILE A 193 -7.45 -19.92 0.97
N PRO A 194 -7.77 -21.18 1.39
CA PRO A 194 -6.74 -22.16 1.75
C PRO A 194 -5.63 -22.35 0.70
N HIS A 195 -5.97 -22.15 -0.58
CA HIS A 195 -5.02 -22.24 -1.70
C HIS A 195 -4.23 -20.95 -1.98
N SER A 196 -4.63 -19.79 -1.42
CA SER A 196 -3.99 -18.49 -1.64
C SER A 196 -3.41 -17.84 -0.37
N MET A 197 -3.48 -18.51 0.79
CA MET A 197 -2.93 -18.04 2.09
C MET A 197 -1.50 -17.52 2.05
N PHE A 198 -0.74 -17.98 1.07
CA PHE A 198 0.66 -17.68 0.94
C PHE A 198 1.00 -16.83 -0.29
N ILE A 199 0.14 -16.78 -1.30
CA ILE A 199 0.51 -16.26 -2.63
C ILE A 199 0.71 -14.74 -2.63
N ASP A 200 0.05 -14.00 -1.73
CA ASP A 200 0.16 -12.54 -1.66
C ASP A 200 0.58 -12.01 -0.29
N ASN A 201 1.04 -12.87 0.62
CA ASN A 201 1.55 -12.37 1.89
C ASN A 201 2.92 -11.69 1.70
N LEU A 202 3.07 -10.46 2.23
CA LEU A 202 4.32 -9.71 2.16
C LEU A 202 5.51 -10.41 2.82
N ALA A 203 5.25 -11.29 3.79
CA ALA A 203 6.27 -12.09 4.45
C ALA A 203 6.76 -13.26 3.58
N TYR A 204 6.08 -13.52 2.46
CA TYR A 204 6.22 -14.73 1.66
C TYR A 204 6.88 -14.46 0.31
N VAL A 205 6.36 -13.48 -0.44
CA VAL A 205 6.74 -13.21 -1.83
C VAL A 205 7.07 -11.73 -2.06
N TYR A 206 8.15 -11.51 -2.81
CA TYR A 206 8.51 -10.22 -3.36
C TYR A 206 7.77 -9.98 -4.68
N ARG A 207 6.75 -9.12 -4.64
CA ARG A 207 5.91 -8.69 -5.77
C ARG A 207 5.49 -7.24 -5.60
N SER A 208 5.00 -6.64 -6.65
CA SER A 208 4.62 -5.24 -6.66
C SER A 208 3.47 -4.94 -5.70
N ASN A 209 2.46 -5.81 -5.58
CA ASN A 209 1.39 -5.69 -4.59
C ASN A 209 1.90 -5.80 -3.13
N THR A 210 2.87 -6.67 -2.86
CA THR A 210 3.43 -6.82 -1.51
C THR A 210 4.38 -5.67 -1.17
N ILE A 211 5.17 -5.18 -2.13
CA ILE A 211 6.02 -3.99 -1.99
C ILE A 211 5.14 -2.79 -1.62
N LEU A 212 4.05 -2.63 -2.34
CA LEU A 212 3.05 -1.60 -2.11
C LEU A 212 2.47 -1.67 -0.69
N ALA A 213 2.01 -2.85 -0.29
CA ALA A 213 1.46 -3.11 1.04
C ALA A 213 2.47 -2.76 2.14
N SER A 214 3.76 -3.00 1.90
CA SER A 214 4.83 -2.70 2.86
C SER A 214 5.05 -1.21 3.10
N ILE A 215 4.87 -0.38 2.07
CA ILE A 215 5.12 1.08 2.15
C ILE A 215 3.87 1.83 2.62
N PHE A 216 2.67 1.31 2.33
CA PHE A 216 1.40 1.98 2.58
C PHE A 216 1.20 2.51 4.01
N PRO A 217 1.48 1.77 5.11
CA PRO A 217 1.33 2.28 6.47
C PRO A 217 2.23 3.48 6.76
N LEU A 218 3.45 3.47 6.23
CA LEU A 218 4.39 4.58 6.38
C LEU A 218 3.88 5.82 5.63
N SER A 219 3.29 5.64 4.45
CA SER A 219 2.66 6.73 3.70
C SER A 219 1.50 7.36 4.47
N LEU A 220 0.63 6.54 5.06
CA LEU A 220 -0.45 7.02 5.93
C LEU A 220 0.09 7.77 7.16
N PHE A 221 1.18 7.30 7.77
CA PHE A 221 1.83 8.00 8.88
C PHE A 221 2.34 9.39 8.47
N LEU A 222 3.01 9.49 7.32
CA LEU A 222 3.49 10.77 6.81
C LEU A 222 2.33 11.72 6.52
N MET A 223 1.22 11.22 5.96
CA MET A 223 0.00 11.99 5.76
C MET A 223 -0.62 12.48 7.07
N GLN A 224 -0.70 11.60 8.08
CA GLN A 224 -1.23 11.97 9.39
C GLN A 224 -0.36 13.06 10.05
N ARG A 225 0.96 13.01 9.86
CA ARG A 225 1.86 14.06 10.37
C ARG A 225 1.62 15.41 9.69
N VAL A 226 1.30 15.40 8.40
CA VAL A 226 0.97 16.60 7.63
C VAL A 226 -0.51 16.92 7.67
N ARG A 227 -1.18 16.49 8.75
CA ARG A 227 -2.39 17.15 9.24
C ARG A 227 -2.02 18.56 9.66
N ALA A 228 -1.84 19.41 8.66
CA ALA A 228 -1.46 20.78 8.78
C ALA A 228 -2.49 21.44 9.69
N ARG A 229 -1.97 22.10 10.72
CA ARG A 229 -2.69 22.54 11.92
C ARG A 229 -3.85 23.53 11.62
N GLU A 230 -4.03 23.89 10.36
CA GLU A 230 -4.98 24.88 9.86
C GLU A 230 -6.09 24.23 9.02
N LYS A 231 -7.27 24.86 8.98
CA LYS A 231 -8.41 24.37 8.20
C LYS A 231 -8.15 24.43 6.68
N LEU A 232 -7.41 25.45 6.23
CA LEU A 232 -7.16 25.72 4.80
C LEU A 232 -6.27 24.66 4.14
N SER A 233 -5.27 24.15 4.87
CA SER A 233 -4.36 23.11 4.40
C SER A 233 -5.05 21.75 4.29
N ARG A 234 -5.99 21.44 5.21
CA ARG A 234 -6.84 20.23 5.12
C ARG A 234 -7.69 20.22 3.85
N ILE A 235 -8.30 21.36 3.50
CA ILE A 235 -9.11 21.49 2.27
C ILE A 235 -8.24 21.24 1.04
N LYS A 236 -7.08 21.88 0.97
CA LYS A 236 -6.12 21.70 -0.13
C LYS A 236 -5.68 20.26 -0.30
N PHE A 237 -5.42 19.56 0.81
CA PHE A 237 -5.06 18.15 0.81
C PHE A 237 -6.18 17.26 0.28
N SER A 238 -7.42 17.48 0.73
CA SER A 238 -8.58 16.72 0.25
C SER A 238 -8.84 16.96 -1.24
N ILE A 239 -8.72 18.21 -1.72
CA ILE A 239 -8.82 18.52 -3.15
C ILE A 239 -7.76 17.75 -3.94
N LEU A 240 -6.51 17.74 -3.45
CA LEU A 240 -5.43 17.01 -4.11
C LEU A 240 -5.70 15.49 -4.15
N SER A 241 -6.18 14.89 -3.05
CA SER A 241 -6.50 13.46 -3.04
C SER A 241 -7.60 13.11 -4.03
N PHE A 242 -8.66 13.94 -4.11
CA PHE A 242 -9.72 13.74 -5.10
C PHE A 242 -9.23 13.95 -6.53
N LEU A 243 -8.40 14.97 -6.78
CA LEU A 243 -7.81 15.20 -8.09
C LEU A 243 -6.93 14.02 -8.52
N LEU A 244 -6.14 13.47 -7.60
CA LEU A 244 -5.34 12.26 -7.85
C LEU A 244 -6.22 11.04 -8.14
N LEU A 245 -7.31 10.84 -7.41
CA LEU A 245 -8.27 9.78 -7.70
C LEU A 245 -8.87 9.97 -9.11
N SER A 246 -9.28 11.19 -9.47
CA SER A 246 -9.81 11.48 -10.82
C SER A 246 -8.79 11.20 -11.92
N VAL A 247 -7.53 11.58 -11.72
CA VAL A 247 -6.45 11.28 -12.68
C VAL A 247 -6.20 9.78 -12.77
N THR A 248 -6.21 9.07 -11.64
CA THR A 248 -6.04 7.61 -11.59
C THR A 248 -7.17 6.90 -12.33
N LEU A 249 -8.42 7.36 -12.15
CA LEU A 249 -9.59 6.84 -12.87
C LEU A 249 -9.51 7.15 -14.37
N LEU A 250 -9.08 8.35 -14.76
CA LEU A 250 -8.88 8.72 -16.16
C LEU A 250 -7.84 7.80 -16.81
N LEU A 251 -6.69 7.59 -16.17
CA LEU A 251 -5.67 6.66 -16.64
C LEU A 251 -6.20 5.23 -16.71
N TYR A 252 -6.98 4.81 -15.71
CA TYR A 252 -7.60 3.49 -15.70
C TYR A 252 -8.45 3.29 -16.96
N VAL A 253 -9.33 4.26 -17.25
CA VAL A 253 -10.18 4.24 -18.45
C VAL A 253 -9.32 4.22 -19.71
N LEU A 254 -8.36 5.12 -19.85
CA LEU A 254 -7.55 5.25 -21.07
C LEU A 254 -6.71 4.00 -21.39
N PHE A 255 -6.14 3.35 -20.38
CA PHE A 255 -5.16 2.28 -20.56
C PHE A 255 -5.71 0.86 -20.33
N ASN A 256 -6.85 0.71 -19.63
CA ASN A 256 -7.38 -0.61 -19.28
C ASN A 256 -8.78 -0.89 -19.86
N THR A 257 -9.39 0.05 -20.60
CA THR A 257 -10.68 -0.19 -21.26
C THR A 257 -10.50 -0.32 -22.77
N SER A 258 -11.43 -1.02 -23.41
CA SER A 258 -11.55 -1.19 -24.86
C SER A 258 -11.85 0.11 -25.63
N TRP A 259 -11.87 1.26 -24.96
CA TRP A 259 -12.21 2.53 -25.61
C TRP A 259 -11.10 3.02 -26.55
N ILE A 260 -9.86 2.58 -26.34
CA ILE A 260 -8.71 2.91 -27.18
C ILE A 260 -8.02 1.63 -27.65
N HIS A 261 -8.36 1.17 -28.86
CA HIS A 261 -7.64 0.08 -29.52
C HIS A 261 -6.51 0.65 -30.39
N VAL A 262 -5.27 0.50 -29.94
CA VAL A 262 -4.07 0.96 -30.66
C VAL A 262 -3.92 0.28 -32.03
N GLU A 263 -4.45 -0.92 -32.16
CA GLU A 263 -4.51 -1.70 -33.41
C GLU A 263 -5.28 -0.96 -34.51
N ASN A 264 -6.28 -0.15 -34.16
CA ASN A 264 -7.02 0.68 -35.12
C ASN A 264 -6.13 1.75 -35.79
N PHE A 265 -4.98 2.04 -35.21
CA PHE A 265 -3.97 2.97 -35.73
C PHE A 265 -2.78 2.24 -36.38
N GLY A 266 -2.87 0.92 -36.58
CA GLY A 266 -1.78 0.09 -37.12
C GLY A 266 -0.62 -0.15 -36.15
N LEU A 267 -0.82 0.13 -34.84
CA LEU A 267 0.19 -0.05 -33.80
C LEU A 267 0.05 -1.41 -33.12
N SER A 268 1.14 -1.94 -32.59
CA SER A 268 1.13 -3.22 -31.88
C SER A 268 0.35 -3.14 -30.57
N VAL A 269 -0.22 -4.27 -30.14
CA VAL A 269 -1.04 -4.39 -28.90
C VAL A 269 -0.31 -3.86 -27.66
N GLY A 270 1.02 -3.99 -27.63
CA GLY A 270 1.87 -3.52 -26.53
C GLY A 270 2.20 -2.03 -26.55
N PHE A 271 1.90 -1.29 -27.63
CA PHE A 271 2.42 0.06 -27.84
C PHE A 271 2.03 1.04 -26.72
N LEU A 272 0.77 1.01 -26.27
CA LEU A 272 0.30 1.84 -25.17
C LEU A 272 1.05 1.55 -23.87
N GLY A 273 1.23 0.27 -23.54
CA GLY A 273 1.87 -0.14 -22.30
C GLY A 273 3.38 0.11 -22.28
N TYR A 274 4.07 -0.17 -23.39
CA TYR A 274 5.53 -0.04 -23.46
C TYR A 274 6.01 1.41 -23.62
N TYR A 275 5.26 2.26 -24.34
CA TYR A 275 5.75 3.57 -24.76
C TYR A 275 4.94 4.73 -24.20
N VAL A 276 3.62 4.69 -24.35
CA VAL A 276 2.76 5.83 -23.98
C VAL A 276 2.64 5.92 -22.45
N PHE A 277 2.43 4.78 -21.81
CA PHE A 277 2.15 4.72 -20.38
C PHE A 277 3.29 5.29 -19.50
N PRO A 278 4.59 4.94 -19.69
CA PRO A 278 5.68 5.54 -18.91
C PRO A 278 5.79 7.07 -19.10
N ILE A 279 5.61 7.56 -20.32
CA ILE A 279 5.70 8.99 -20.66
C ILE A 279 4.55 9.76 -20.01
N VAL A 280 3.32 9.27 -20.13
CA VAL A 280 2.14 9.88 -19.51
C VAL A 280 2.25 9.86 -17.99
N SER A 281 2.65 8.73 -17.39
CA SER A 281 2.86 8.61 -15.94
C SER A 281 3.87 9.62 -15.41
N PHE A 282 4.99 9.79 -16.11
CA PHE A 282 6.01 10.79 -15.75
C PHE A 282 5.52 12.22 -15.94
N SER A 283 4.80 12.49 -17.03
CA SER A 283 4.23 13.81 -17.29
C SER A 283 3.27 14.21 -16.17
N ILE A 284 2.41 13.28 -15.73
CA ILE A 284 1.52 13.51 -14.60
C ILE A 284 2.33 13.71 -13.32
N PHE A 285 3.37 12.92 -13.07
CA PHE A 285 4.26 13.12 -11.92
C PHE A 285 4.85 14.54 -11.90
N VAL A 286 5.37 15.03 -13.03
CA VAL A 286 5.95 16.38 -13.16
C VAL A 286 4.89 17.47 -12.96
N VAL A 287 3.73 17.36 -13.61
CA VAL A 287 2.62 18.32 -13.47
C VAL A 287 2.13 18.37 -12.03
N MET A 288 1.93 17.22 -11.42
CA MET A 288 1.45 17.11 -10.05
C MET A 288 2.51 17.56 -9.03
N PHE A 289 3.79 17.31 -9.29
CA PHE A 289 4.90 17.88 -8.52
C PHE A 289 4.90 19.41 -8.59
N PHE A 290 4.70 19.97 -9.79
CA PHE A 290 4.60 21.41 -9.97
C PHE A 290 3.38 21.99 -9.26
N LEU A 291 2.22 21.35 -9.34
CA LEU A 291 1.02 21.74 -8.61
C LEU A 291 1.24 21.68 -7.09
N ALA A 292 1.87 20.61 -6.61
CA ALA A 292 2.24 20.49 -5.20
C ALA A 292 3.22 21.59 -4.77
N SER A 293 4.18 21.97 -5.60
CA SER A 293 5.16 23.04 -5.32
C SER A 293 4.52 24.43 -5.13
N ARG A 294 3.26 24.62 -5.56
CA ARG A 294 2.50 25.86 -5.33
C ARG A 294 1.97 26.00 -3.90
N PHE A 295 2.06 24.96 -3.07
CA PHE A 295 1.73 25.09 -1.66
C PHE A 295 2.76 25.98 -0.95
N LYS A 296 2.30 26.93 -0.13
CA LYS A 296 3.19 27.81 0.65
C LYS A 296 3.92 27.06 1.78
N ASP A 297 3.37 25.93 2.23
CA ASP A 297 3.90 25.12 3.32
C ASP A 297 4.73 23.95 2.76
N LYS A 298 6.00 23.88 3.16
CA LYS A 298 6.96 22.85 2.73
C LYS A 298 6.52 21.44 3.13
N GLU A 299 5.86 21.28 4.27
CA GLU A 299 5.37 19.97 4.72
C GLU A 299 4.17 19.51 3.87
N ALA A 300 3.28 20.46 3.54
CA ALA A 300 2.17 20.21 2.63
C ALA A 300 2.64 19.89 1.20
N ILE A 301 3.64 20.61 0.67
CA ILE A 301 4.30 20.25 -0.60
C ILE A 301 4.80 18.81 -0.53
N PHE A 302 5.58 18.50 0.51
CA PHE A 302 6.21 17.21 0.68
C PHE A 302 5.20 16.05 0.68
N THR A 303 4.13 16.15 1.46
CA THR A 303 3.12 15.08 1.55
C THR A 303 2.30 14.96 0.29
N SER A 304 2.00 16.08 -0.34
CA SER A 304 1.33 16.12 -1.64
C SER A 304 2.14 15.37 -2.69
N VAL A 305 3.45 15.61 -2.75
CA VAL A 305 4.34 14.91 -3.67
C VAL A 305 4.41 13.41 -3.34
N ILE A 306 4.49 13.00 -2.07
CA ILE A 306 4.45 11.57 -1.70
C ILE A 306 3.15 10.91 -2.16
N LEU A 307 2.01 11.59 -2.00
CA LEU A 307 0.71 11.05 -2.36
C LEU A 307 0.63 10.82 -3.88
N VAL A 308 1.10 11.81 -4.66
CA VAL A 308 1.19 11.76 -6.12
C VAL A 308 2.05 10.59 -6.57
N ILE A 309 3.24 10.50 -5.97
CA ILE A 309 4.17 9.39 -6.17
C ILE A 309 3.47 8.08 -5.93
N LEU A 310 2.92 7.92 -4.73
CA LEU A 310 2.42 6.64 -4.27
C LEU A 310 1.37 6.16 -5.26
N LEU A 311 0.42 7.03 -5.62
CA LEU A 311 -0.66 6.68 -6.54
C LEU A 311 -0.22 6.45 -7.97
N LEU A 312 0.75 7.20 -8.50
CA LEU A 312 1.27 6.95 -9.84
C LEU A 312 2.09 5.67 -9.90
N THR A 313 2.94 5.43 -8.91
CA THR A 313 3.74 4.22 -8.80
C THR A 313 2.84 3.00 -8.54
N MET A 314 1.79 3.16 -7.71
CA MET A 314 0.71 2.19 -7.55
C MET A 314 0.07 1.89 -8.91
N PHE A 315 -0.31 2.93 -9.66
CA PHE A 315 -1.00 2.77 -10.92
C PHE A 315 -0.12 2.04 -11.92
N SER A 316 1.16 2.42 -12.03
CA SER A 316 2.14 1.75 -12.90
C SER A 316 2.40 0.29 -12.58
N MET A 317 2.24 -0.11 -11.32
CA MET A 317 2.37 -1.50 -10.92
C MET A 317 1.06 -2.28 -11.06
N HIS A 318 -0.03 -1.65 -10.63
CA HIS A 318 -1.29 -2.29 -10.28
C HIS A 318 -2.45 -1.26 -10.41
N SER A 319 -2.97 -1.12 -11.63
CA SER A 319 -3.96 -0.08 -11.97
C SER A 319 -5.23 -0.14 -11.11
N LEU A 320 -5.72 -1.33 -10.78
CA LEU A 320 -6.91 -1.54 -9.94
C LEU A 320 -6.63 -1.18 -8.47
N GLU A 321 -5.51 -1.65 -7.93
CA GLU A 321 -5.09 -1.42 -6.56
C GLU A 321 -4.80 0.07 -6.31
N ALA A 322 -4.32 0.78 -7.34
CA ALA A 322 -4.17 2.23 -7.32
C ALA A 322 -5.49 2.97 -7.22
N VAL A 323 -6.53 2.50 -7.92
CA VAL A 323 -7.89 3.07 -7.81
C VAL A 323 -8.44 2.86 -6.39
N ILE A 324 -8.31 1.65 -5.84
CA ILE A 324 -8.74 1.33 -4.46
C ILE A 324 -8.00 2.21 -3.46
N SER A 325 -6.67 2.29 -3.58
CA SER A 325 -5.84 3.11 -2.71
C SER A 325 -6.16 4.58 -2.85
N GLY A 326 -6.40 5.08 -4.06
CA GLY A 326 -6.81 6.46 -4.32
C GLY A 326 -8.15 6.78 -3.66
N LEU A 327 -9.09 5.84 -3.68
CA LEU A 327 -10.39 6.00 -3.03
C LEU A 327 -10.24 6.03 -1.52
N LEU A 328 -9.45 5.13 -0.93
CA LEU A 328 -9.16 5.13 0.51
C LEU A 328 -8.47 6.41 0.96
N LEU A 329 -7.49 6.89 0.19
CA LEU A 329 -6.78 8.14 0.48
C LEU A 329 -7.72 9.35 0.38
N SER A 330 -8.62 9.37 -0.60
CA SER A 330 -9.63 10.42 -0.77
C SER A 330 -10.66 10.40 0.36
N LEU A 331 -11.11 9.21 0.76
CA LEU A 331 -12.03 9.04 1.88
C LEU A 331 -11.37 9.44 3.20
N PHE A 332 -10.10 9.07 3.41
CA PHE A 332 -9.32 9.52 4.56
C PHE A 332 -9.16 11.04 4.57
N GLY A 333 -8.83 11.66 3.43
CA GLY A 333 -8.74 13.11 3.26
C GLY A 333 -10.07 13.82 3.55
N PHE A 334 -11.18 13.27 3.05
CA PHE A 334 -12.53 13.77 3.29
C PHE A 334 -12.91 13.67 4.77
N LEU A 335 -12.70 12.53 5.41
CA LEU A 335 -12.94 12.33 6.85
C LEU A 335 -12.13 13.34 7.70
N CYS A 336 -10.94 13.73 7.27
CA CYS A 336 -10.15 14.75 7.97
C CYS A 336 -10.76 16.16 7.92
N LEU A 337 -11.66 16.45 6.98
CA LEU A 337 -12.39 17.73 6.88
C LEU A 337 -13.59 17.82 7.81
N LEU A 338 -14.22 16.68 8.08
CA LEU A 338 -15.46 16.61 8.83
C LEU A 338 -15.24 16.96 10.31
N SER A 339 -16.23 17.62 10.92
CA SER A 339 -16.27 17.77 12.38
C SER A 339 -16.57 16.44 13.07
N THR A 340 -16.34 16.33 14.37
CA THR A 340 -16.59 15.12 15.18
C THR A 340 -18.00 14.56 14.96
N MET A 341 -19.03 15.40 15.01
CA MET A 341 -20.42 14.97 14.83
C MET A 341 -20.69 14.49 13.40
N GLN A 342 -20.12 15.18 12.40
CA GLN A 342 -20.24 14.79 11.00
C GLN A 342 -19.51 13.46 10.72
N LYS A 343 -18.34 13.23 11.31
CA LYS A 343 -17.62 11.94 11.22
C LYS A 343 -18.45 10.79 11.78
N LYS A 344 -19.08 10.99 12.95
CA LYS A 344 -19.97 9.98 13.55
C LYS A 344 -21.16 9.67 12.65
N PHE A 345 -21.83 10.70 12.16
CA PHE A 345 -22.95 10.55 11.23
C PHE A 345 -22.54 9.83 9.95
N PHE A 346 -21.42 10.24 9.34
CA PHE A 346 -20.91 9.61 8.13
C PHE A 346 -20.52 8.15 8.36
N SER A 347 -19.90 7.83 9.50
CA SER A 347 -19.55 6.45 9.87
C SER A 347 -20.81 5.59 10.01
N PHE A 348 -21.84 6.12 10.68
CA PHE A 348 -23.13 5.45 10.81
C PHE A 348 -23.78 5.20 9.43
N LEU A 349 -23.75 6.21 8.56
CA LEU A 349 -24.27 6.09 7.20
C LEU A 349 -23.50 5.03 6.38
N MET A 350 -22.16 4.98 6.49
CA MET A 350 -21.33 3.97 5.84
C MET A 350 -21.64 2.55 6.34
N VAL A 351 -21.82 2.37 7.65
CA VAL A 351 -22.25 1.09 8.23
C VAL A 351 -23.59 0.68 7.64
N TYR A 352 -24.58 1.58 7.71
CA TYR A 352 -25.94 1.31 7.26
C TYR A 352 -25.98 0.95 5.77
N THR A 353 -25.32 1.74 4.94
CA THR A 353 -25.25 1.49 3.48
C THR A 353 -24.53 0.19 3.15
N THR A 354 -23.45 -0.16 3.87
CA THR A 354 -22.75 -1.43 3.66
C THR A 354 -23.63 -2.63 4.02
N ILE A 355 -24.30 -2.59 5.17
CA ILE A 355 -25.22 -3.66 5.60
C ILE A 355 -26.38 -3.78 4.62
N LEU A 356 -27.00 -2.66 4.23
CA LEU A 356 -28.08 -2.64 3.26
C LEU A 356 -27.63 -3.21 1.91
N PHE A 357 -26.45 -2.80 1.41
CA PHE A 357 -25.86 -3.34 0.19
C PHE A 357 -25.72 -4.87 0.26
N CYS A 358 -25.15 -5.40 1.35
CA CYS A 358 -24.98 -6.83 1.53
C CYS A 358 -26.32 -7.58 1.56
N ILE A 359 -27.33 -7.04 2.25
CA ILE A 359 -28.67 -7.65 2.30
C ILE A 359 -29.33 -7.65 0.92
N LEU A 360 -29.26 -6.53 0.19
CA LEU A 360 -29.85 -6.40 -1.14
C LEU A 360 -29.17 -7.35 -2.14
N GLN A 361 -27.85 -7.50 -2.06
CA GLN A 361 -27.09 -8.44 -2.90
C GLN A 361 -27.38 -9.91 -2.53
N ALA A 362 -27.48 -10.25 -1.23
CA ALA A 362 -27.85 -11.58 -0.76
C ALA A 362 -29.26 -11.99 -1.19
N ARG A 363 -30.18 -11.03 -1.31
CA ARG A 363 -31.54 -11.24 -1.83
C ARG A 363 -31.62 -11.25 -3.36
N GLY A 364 -30.50 -11.04 -4.06
CA GLY A 364 -30.45 -10.99 -5.52
C GLY A 364 -31.13 -9.76 -6.13
N ILE A 365 -31.40 -8.72 -5.34
CA ILE A 365 -32.02 -7.47 -5.80
C ILE A 365 -30.99 -6.63 -6.57
N ILE A 366 -29.76 -6.59 -6.07
CA ILE A 366 -28.60 -6.00 -6.76
C ILE A 366 -27.86 -7.14 -7.46
N SER A 367 -27.47 -6.93 -8.73
CA SER A 367 -26.74 -7.95 -9.49
C SER A 367 -25.46 -8.35 -8.75
N LYS A 368 -25.22 -9.66 -8.63
CA LYS A 368 -24.01 -10.21 -8.00
C LYS A 368 -22.71 -9.71 -8.66
N PRO A 369 -22.65 -9.55 -10.00
CA PRO A 369 -21.56 -8.83 -10.64
C PRO A 369 -21.89 -7.34 -10.71
N LEU A 370 -21.98 -6.65 -9.56
CA LEU A 370 -21.86 -5.19 -9.55
C LEU A 370 -20.37 -4.83 -9.71
N GLY A 371 -19.77 -5.34 -10.80
CA GLY A 371 -18.51 -4.82 -11.30
C GLY A 371 -18.77 -3.36 -11.64
N LEU A 372 -17.95 -2.47 -11.09
CA LEU A 372 -17.91 -1.07 -11.51
C LEU A 372 -18.09 -1.04 -13.04
N LEU A 373 -19.07 -0.29 -13.54
CA LEU A 373 -19.52 -0.19 -14.94
C LEU A 373 -18.41 0.14 -15.98
N VAL A 374 -17.15 0.14 -15.57
CA VAL A 374 -15.95 0.57 -16.29
C VAL A 374 -15.00 -0.61 -16.60
N THR A 375 -15.14 -1.79 -15.98
CA THR A 375 -14.30 -2.95 -16.35
C THR A 375 -14.89 -3.65 -17.57
N THR A 376 -14.54 -3.21 -18.78
CA THR A 376 -15.07 -3.75 -20.05
C THR A 376 -14.41 -5.06 -20.51
N SER A 377 -13.48 -5.64 -19.74
CA SER A 377 -13.02 -7.00 -20.02
C SER A 377 -14.04 -8.00 -19.44
N PRO A 378 -14.61 -8.92 -20.24
CA PRO A 378 -15.32 -10.05 -19.67
C PRO A 378 -14.32 -10.80 -18.80
N LEU A 379 -14.53 -10.78 -17.48
CA LEU A 379 -13.82 -11.68 -16.59
C LEU A 379 -14.07 -13.10 -17.11
N PRO A 380 -13.05 -13.99 -17.11
CA PRO A 380 -13.28 -15.39 -17.41
C PRO A 380 -14.43 -15.89 -16.55
N SER A 381 -15.41 -16.57 -17.15
CA SER A 381 -16.66 -16.98 -16.51
C SER A 381 -16.46 -17.69 -15.16
N ALA A 382 -15.31 -18.35 -14.96
CA ALA A 382 -14.94 -18.98 -13.69
C ALA A 382 -14.78 -17.98 -12.50
N TYR A 383 -14.37 -16.73 -12.73
CA TYR A 383 -14.22 -15.70 -11.68
C TYR A 383 -15.49 -14.84 -11.48
N ALA A 384 -16.48 -14.97 -12.36
CA ALA A 384 -17.71 -14.20 -12.29
C ALA A 384 -18.80 -14.88 -11.44
N ILE A 385 -18.64 -16.17 -11.13
CA ILE A 385 -19.73 -17.02 -10.61
C ILE A 385 -19.67 -17.20 -9.07
N THR A 386 -18.54 -16.99 -8.39
CA THR A 386 -18.34 -17.48 -7.01
C THR A 386 -17.94 -16.44 -5.94
N GLY A 387 -18.00 -15.13 -6.21
CA GLY A 387 -17.42 -14.16 -5.27
C GLY A 387 -18.25 -13.80 -4.03
N PHE A 388 -19.57 -13.61 -4.13
CA PHE A 388 -20.37 -13.07 -3.01
C PHE A 388 -20.92 -14.17 -2.10
N ASP A 389 -21.48 -15.24 -2.67
CA ASP A 389 -22.14 -16.30 -1.89
C ASP A 389 -21.15 -17.05 -0.99
N GLU A 390 -19.91 -17.27 -1.46
CA GLU A 390 -18.83 -17.86 -0.67
C GLU A 390 -18.36 -16.93 0.45
N LYS A 391 -18.21 -15.63 0.19
CA LYS A 391 -17.87 -14.65 1.24
C LYS A 391 -19.00 -14.48 2.25
N TRP A 392 -20.25 -14.52 1.78
CA TRP A 392 -21.44 -14.44 2.60
C TRP A 392 -21.56 -15.67 3.50
N SER A 393 -21.33 -16.88 2.98
CA SER A 393 -21.30 -18.10 3.80
C SER A 393 -20.12 -18.10 4.78
N LEU A 394 -18.91 -17.71 4.35
CA LEU A 394 -17.75 -17.50 5.21
C LEU A 394 -17.99 -16.48 6.33
N PHE A 395 -18.88 -15.50 6.10
CA PHE A 395 -19.23 -14.48 7.09
C PHE A 395 -20.03 -15.03 8.27
N PHE A 396 -20.79 -16.11 8.06
CA PHE A 396 -21.62 -16.76 9.08
C PHE A 396 -21.11 -18.13 9.52
N ASP A 397 -20.07 -18.66 8.86
CA ASP A 397 -19.47 -19.94 9.22
C ASP A 397 -18.56 -19.78 10.47
N THR A 398 -19.08 -20.24 11.61
CA THR A 398 -18.36 -20.25 12.90
C THR A 398 -17.31 -21.36 12.98
N ASN A 399 -17.36 -22.35 12.08
CA ASN A 399 -16.49 -23.52 12.10
C ASN A 399 -15.32 -23.39 11.11
N HIS A 400 -15.31 -22.34 10.29
CA HIS A 400 -14.24 -22.12 9.33
C HIS A 400 -12.91 -21.81 10.04
N PRO A 401 -11.78 -22.41 9.62
CA PRO A 401 -10.47 -22.23 10.28
C PRO A 401 -9.96 -20.77 10.30
N TYR A 402 -10.52 -19.89 9.46
CA TYR A 402 -10.16 -18.47 9.41
C TYR A 402 -11.04 -17.56 10.28
N ASN A 403 -12.07 -18.11 10.93
CA ASN A 403 -12.92 -17.46 11.91
C ASN A 403 -13.35 -16.03 11.53
N THR A 404 -13.78 -15.83 10.28
CA THR A 404 -14.26 -14.56 9.72
C THR A 404 -15.44 -13.98 10.48
N TYR A 405 -16.18 -14.83 11.20
CA TYR A 405 -17.21 -14.44 12.16
C TYR A 405 -16.67 -13.52 13.29
N LEU A 406 -15.47 -13.80 13.83
CA LEU A 406 -14.84 -12.96 14.86
C LEU A 406 -14.54 -11.56 14.33
N LEU A 407 -14.19 -11.47 13.04
CA LEU A 407 -13.98 -10.20 12.35
C LEU A 407 -15.28 -9.36 12.35
N LEU A 408 -16.42 -9.99 12.03
CA LEU A 408 -17.74 -9.35 12.02
C LEU A 408 -18.15 -8.87 13.42
N VAL A 409 -17.93 -9.69 14.45
CA VAL A 409 -18.23 -9.30 15.83
C VAL A 409 -17.39 -8.10 16.25
N LEU A 410 -16.10 -8.10 15.94
CA LEU A 410 -15.20 -6.98 16.26
C LEU A 410 -15.55 -5.72 15.44
N LEU A 411 -15.96 -5.88 14.18
CA LEU A 411 -16.45 -4.79 13.34
C LEU A 411 -17.77 -4.23 13.90
N ALA A 412 -18.74 -5.05 14.29
CA ALA A 412 -19.98 -4.60 14.91
C ALA A 412 -19.71 -3.85 16.23
N ILE A 413 -18.80 -4.36 17.06
CA ILE A 413 -18.31 -3.69 18.27
C ILE A 413 -17.68 -2.33 17.94
N SER A 414 -17.00 -2.21 16.81
CA SER A 414 -16.40 -0.93 16.38
C SER A 414 -17.45 0.17 16.15
N VAL A 415 -18.71 -0.14 15.76
CA VAL A 415 -19.80 0.87 15.65
C VAL A 415 -20.05 1.52 17.02
N VAL A 416 -20.13 0.69 18.05
CA VAL A 416 -20.36 1.15 19.42
C VAL A 416 -19.22 2.05 19.87
N PHE A 417 -17.98 1.69 19.54
CA PHE A 417 -16.82 2.53 19.84
C PHE A 417 -16.79 3.84 19.05
N VAL A 418 -17.19 3.85 17.77
CA VAL A 418 -17.33 5.10 16.98
C VAL A 418 -18.32 6.06 17.65
N LEU A 419 -19.47 5.56 18.09
CA LEU A 419 -20.50 6.41 18.72
C LEU A 419 -20.00 7.01 20.04
N LEU A 420 -19.22 6.23 20.81
CA LEU A 420 -18.69 6.63 22.12
C LEU A 420 -17.40 7.46 22.04
N GLU A 421 -16.64 7.36 20.95
CA GLU A 421 -15.35 8.03 20.82
C GLU A 421 -15.52 9.55 20.73
N LYS A 422 -14.65 10.28 21.42
CA LYS A 422 -14.57 11.74 21.42
C LYS A 422 -13.30 12.25 20.75
N ASN A 423 -12.27 11.41 20.65
CA ASN A 423 -11.04 11.75 19.96
C ASN A 423 -11.23 11.69 18.43
N ASP A 424 -11.04 12.84 17.80
CA ASP A 424 -11.16 13.05 16.37
C ASP A 424 -10.23 12.19 15.51
N ASP A 425 -9.09 11.77 16.06
CA ASP A 425 -8.08 10.92 15.38
C ASP A 425 -8.50 9.46 15.37
N ASN A 426 -8.96 8.98 16.52
CA ASN A 426 -9.47 7.62 16.67
C ASN A 426 -10.73 7.44 15.81
N LEU A 427 -11.60 8.46 15.76
CA LEU A 427 -12.75 8.47 14.86
C LEU A 427 -12.33 8.31 13.40
N THR A 428 -11.31 9.01 12.92
CA THR A 428 -10.87 8.89 11.51
C THR A 428 -10.45 7.45 11.16
N ILE A 429 -9.76 6.73 12.06
CA ILE A 429 -9.38 5.32 11.83
C ILE A 429 -10.63 4.42 11.84
N LEU A 430 -11.46 4.56 12.87
CA LEU A 430 -12.66 3.74 13.03
C LEU A 430 -13.65 3.95 11.87
N SER A 431 -13.78 5.18 11.39
CA SER A 431 -14.57 5.52 10.20
C SER A 431 -13.98 4.91 8.93
N SER A 432 -12.65 4.89 8.80
CA SER A 432 -11.98 4.31 7.64
C SER A 432 -12.25 2.81 7.52
N MET A 433 -12.39 2.08 8.66
CA MET A 433 -12.76 0.66 8.66
C MET A 433 -14.08 0.33 7.97
N TRP A 434 -15.08 1.21 8.05
CA TRP A 434 -16.39 0.91 7.46
C TRP A 434 -16.37 1.02 5.95
N ALA A 435 -15.59 1.95 5.41
CA ALA A 435 -15.27 1.94 3.99
C ALA A 435 -14.55 0.64 3.58
N MET A 436 -13.72 0.06 4.46
CA MET A 436 -13.05 -1.22 4.21
C MET A 436 -14.00 -2.42 4.18
N LEU A 437 -15.02 -2.45 5.06
CA LEU A 437 -16.04 -3.50 5.03
C LEU A 437 -16.79 -3.51 3.69
N LEU A 438 -17.13 -2.32 3.18
CA LEU A 438 -17.77 -2.19 1.88
C LEU A 438 -16.90 -2.78 0.76
N PHE A 439 -15.58 -2.51 0.78
CA PHE A 439 -14.64 -3.10 -0.18
C PHE A 439 -14.51 -4.62 -0.09
N PHE A 440 -14.68 -5.21 1.09
CA PHE A 440 -14.65 -6.65 1.25
C PHE A 440 -15.80 -7.34 0.49
N PHE A 441 -16.99 -6.74 0.50
CA PHE A 441 -18.18 -7.27 -0.17
C PHE A 441 -18.33 -6.90 -1.64
N LEU A 442 -17.42 -6.06 -2.17
CA LEU A 442 -17.32 -5.84 -3.61
C LEU A 442 -16.86 -7.13 -4.33
N PRO A 443 -17.03 -7.23 -5.67
CA PRO A 443 -16.68 -8.42 -6.45
C PRO A 443 -15.26 -8.92 -6.17
N GLU A 444 -15.03 -10.23 -6.36
CA GLU A 444 -13.81 -10.98 -5.99
C GLU A 444 -12.48 -10.30 -6.37
N LEU A 445 -12.46 -9.62 -7.52
CA LEU A 445 -11.35 -8.80 -8.00
C LEU A 445 -10.86 -7.75 -6.98
N PHE A 446 -11.78 -7.11 -6.24
CA PHE A 446 -11.47 -6.09 -5.24
C PHE A 446 -11.00 -6.68 -3.92
N THR A 447 -11.56 -7.84 -3.54
CA THR A 447 -11.24 -8.46 -2.24
C THR A 447 -9.85 -9.08 -2.24
N TYR A 448 -9.49 -9.83 -3.29
CA TYR A 448 -8.17 -10.45 -3.40
C TYR A 448 -7.03 -9.43 -3.55
N ARG A 449 -7.30 -8.32 -4.23
CA ARG A 449 -6.27 -7.31 -4.54
C ARG A 449 -6.19 -6.17 -3.53
N GLY A 450 -7.32 -5.83 -2.91
CA GLY A 450 -7.42 -4.69 -1.99
C GLY A 450 -7.04 -4.99 -0.54
N TYR A 451 -7.20 -6.24 -0.07
CA TYR A 451 -7.16 -6.52 1.38
C TYR A 451 -5.81 -6.19 2.05
N HIS A 452 -4.68 -6.34 1.36
CA HIS A 452 -3.36 -6.00 1.91
C HIS A 452 -3.20 -4.54 2.30
N VAL A 453 -3.85 -3.65 1.54
CA VAL A 453 -3.89 -2.21 1.83
C VAL A 453 -4.73 -1.93 3.09
N LEU A 454 -5.66 -2.85 3.42
CA LEU A 454 -6.64 -2.71 4.50
C LEU A 454 -6.18 -3.35 5.83
N THR A 455 -5.37 -4.42 5.77
CA THR A 455 -4.83 -5.15 6.92
C THR A 455 -4.21 -4.26 8.03
N PRO A 456 -3.43 -3.21 7.72
CA PRO A 456 -2.87 -2.30 8.72
C PRO A 456 -3.95 -1.64 9.59
N LEU A 457 -5.00 -1.11 8.96
CA LEU A 457 -6.09 -0.39 9.61
C LEU A 457 -6.95 -1.31 10.48
N MET A 458 -7.05 -2.59 10.09
CA MET A 458 -7.75 -3.60 10.86
C MET A 458 -7.04 -3.93 12.17
N GLY A 459 -5.73 -4.21 12.12
CA GLY A 459 -4.94 -4.49 13.32
C GLY A 459 -4.90 -3.29 14.28
N MET A 460 -4.81 -2.06 13.75
CA MET A 460 -4.92 -0.84 14.55
C MET A 460 -6.25 -0.73 15.29
N THR A 461 -7.35 -1.04 14.63
CA THR A 461 -8.66 -0.92 15.26
C THR A 461 -8.88 -2.00 16.32
N PHE A 462 -8.46 -3.23 16.05
CA PHE A 462 -8.53 -4.29 17.06
C PHE A 462 -7.69 -3.96 18.29
N ALA A 463 -6.47 -3.45 18.10
CA ALA A 463 -5.63 -3.02 19.21
C ALA A 463 -6.31 -1.90 20.03
N TYR A 464 -6.97 -0.96 19.37
CA TYR A 464 -7.74 0.10 20.03
C TYR A 464 -8.95 -0.45 20.82
N ILE A 465 -9.72 -1.37 20.24
CA ILE A 465 -10.86 -2.00 20.92
C ILE A 465 -10.38 -2.76 22.17
N ILE A 466 -9.29 -3.52 22.06
CA ILE A 466 -8.69 -4.25 23.18
C ILE A 466 -8.29 -3.29 24.31
N ASP A 467 -7.62 -2.18 23.97
CA ASP A 467 -7.24 -1.14 24.96
C ASP A 467 -8.47 -0.60 25.70
N LYS A 468 -9.54 -0.27 24.97
CA LYS A 468 -10.75 0.29 25.57
C LYS A 468 -11.51 -0.70 26.45
N LEU A 469 -11.57 -1.97 26.04
CA LEU A 469 -12.16 -3.03 26.86
C LEU A 469 -11.35 -3.26 28.14
N ALA A 470 -10.03 -3.25 28.05
CA ALA A 470 -9.13 -3.37 29.20
C ALA A 470 -9.28 -2.18 30.17
N GLU A 471 -9.34 -0.94 29.67
CA GLU A 471 -9.59 0.26 30.49
C GLU A 471 -10.91 0.16 31.27
N LYS A 472 -11.99 -0.30 30.60
CA LYS A 472 -13.32 -0.42 31.22
C LYS A 472 -13.37 -1.53 32.28
N SER A 473 -12.68 -2.65 32.05
CA SER A 473 -12.55 -3.75 33.01
C SER A 473 -11.80 -3.30 34.27
N ASN A 474 -10.69 -2.60 34.11
CA ASN A 474 -9.89 -2.12 35.25
C ASN A 474 -10.64 -1.06 36.09
N ARG A 475 -11.43 -0.18 35.48
CA ARG A 475 -12.26 0.78 36.22
C ARG A 475 -13.32 0.11 37.09
N LYS A 476 -13.89 -1.02 36.64
CA LYS A 476 -14.85 -1.80 37.43
C LYS A 476 -14.21 -2.48 38.64
N LYS A 477 -12.93 -2.88 38.53
CA LYS A 477 -12.17 -3.52 39.63
C LYS A 477 -11.65 -2.55 40.70
N VAL A 478 -11.50 -1.26 40.38
CA VAL A 478 -11.03 -0.23 41.33
C VAL A 478 -12.20 0.47 42.03
N GLY A 479 -13.41 0.36 41.46
CA GLY A 479 -14.66 0.86 42.07
C GLY A 479 -15.48 -0.21 42.81
N SER A 480 -14.94 -1.41 42.96
CA SER A 480 -15.42 -2.50 43.84
C SER A 480 -14.40 -2.70 44.95
#